data_AF-A0A5E4A1C8-F1
#
_entry.id   AF-A0A5E4A1C8-F1
#
_cell.length_a   1.000
_cell.length_b   1.000
_cell.length_c   1.000
_cell.angle_alpha   90.00
_cell.angle_beta   90.00
_cell.angle_gamma   90.00
#
_symmetry.space_group_name_H-M   'P 1'
#
loop_
_entity.id
_entity.type
_entity.pdbx_description
1 polymer ?
#
loop_
_entity_poly.entity_id
_entity_poly.type
_entity_poly.pdbx_seq_one_letter_code
_entity_poly.pdbx_strand_id
1 'polypeptide(L)'
;MESIRWLLAAAGVEFEEKFFETREEFEKLIQGGTLMYERVPMVEMDGMNLVESRAILRYIAAKYGLYGRNLKEQAWYRKHL
;
A
#
# COMPACT_ATOMS: atom_id res chain seq x y z
N MET A 1 -3.66 -5.46 3.71
CA MET A 1 -2.74 -6.43 3.07
C MET A 1 -3.41 -7.01 1.84
N GLU A 2 -4.53 -7.73 2.01
CA GLU A 2 -5.31 -8.24 0.87
C GLU A 2 -5.93 -7.13 0.00
N SER A 3 -6.49 -6.09 0.62
CA SER A 3 -7.07 -4.95 -0.11
C SER A 3 -6.09 -4.25 -1.05
N ILE A 4 -4.78 -4.29 -0.77
CA ILE A 4 -3.75 -3.71 -1.63
C ILE A 4 -3.59 -4.55 -2.89
N ARG A 5 -3.55 -5.88 -2.76
CA ARG A 5 -3.52 -6.82 -3.90
C ARG A 5 -4.74 -6.64 -4.79
N TRP A 6 -5.93 -6.60 -4.20
CA TRP A 6 -7.18 -6.37 -4.94
C TRP A 6 -7.17 -5.04 -5.71
N LEU A 7 -6.66 -3.97 -5.10
CA LEU A 7 -6.60 -2.67 -5.76
C LEU A 7 -5.59 -2.67 -6.92
N LEU A 8 -4.42 -3.27 -6.75
CA LEU A 8 -3.42 -3.41 -7.81
C LEU A 8 -3.96 -4.25 -8.97
N ALA A 9 -4.58 -5.39 -8.67
CA ALA A 9 -5.22 -6.24 -9.66
C ALA A 9 -6.36 -5.51 -10.39
N ALA A 10 -7.22 -4.79 -9.68
CA ALA A 10 -8.30 -3.98 -10.29
C ALA A 10 -7.77 -2.84 -11.17
N ALA A 11 -6.58 -2.31 -10.85
CA ALA A 11 -5.88 -1.31 -11.66
C ALA A 11 -5.11 -1.92 -12.85
N GLY A 12 -5.08 -3.25 -13.00
CA GLY A 12 -4.32 -3.94 -14.04
C GLY A 12 -2.80 -3.84 -13.86
N VAL A 13 -2.34 -3.71 -12.61
CA VAL A 13 -0.93 -3.55 -12.25
C VAL A 13 -0.39 -4.89 -11.79
N GLU A 14 0.56 -5.43 -12.54
CA GLU A 14 1.34 -6.59 -12.11
C GLU A 14 2.20 -6.21 -10.89
N PHE A 15 2.30 -7.14 -9.93
CA PHE A 15 3.09 -6.94 -8.72
C PHE A 15 3.76 -8.23 -8.28
N GLU A 16 4.87 -8.08 -7.56
CA GLU A 16 5.56 -9.19 -6.90
C GLU A 16 5.32 -9.15 -5.40
N GLU A 17 5.41 -10.32 -4.77
CA GLU A 17 5.26 -10.46 -3.33
C GLU A 17 6.53 -11.01 -2.72
N LYS A 18 7.01 -10.32 -1.68
CA LYS A 18 8.13 -10.77 -0.87
C LYS A 18 7.61 -11.13 0.52
N PHE A 19 7.55 -12.42 0.81
CA PHE A 19 7.21 -12.93 2.12
C PHE A 19 8.47 -13.06 2.98
N PHE A 20 8.30 -12.92 4.30
CA PHE A 20 9.34 -13.32 5.25
C PHE A 20 9.07 -14.76 5.65
N GLU A 21 10.05 -15.62 5.45
CA GLU A 21 9.99 -17.01 5.89
C GLU A 21 10.50 -17.15 7.33
N THR A 22 11.33 -16.20 7.76
CA THR A 22 11.96 -16.21 9.08
C THR A 22 11.81 -14.88 9.81
N ARG A 23 11.92 -14.93 11.14
CA ARG A 23 11.89 -13.73 11.99
C ARG A 23 13.11 -12.84 11.71
N GLU A 24 14.25 -13.45 11.45
CA GLU A 24 15.53 -12.80 11.19
C GLU A 24 15.47 -11.93 9.93
N GLU A 25 14.72 -12.35 8.90
CA GLU A 25 14.49 -11.55 7.69
C GLU A 25 13.71 -10.27 7.99
N PHE A 26 12.69 -10.37 8.84
CA PHE A 26 11.91 -9.21 9.28
C PHE A 26 12.76 -8.25 10.13
N GLU A 27 13.55 -8.78 11.06
CA GLU A 27 14.45 -7.98 11.91
C GLU A 27 15.52 -7.25 11.09
N LYS A 28 16.10 -7.89 10.06
CA LYS A 28 17.03 -7.22 9.13
C LYS A 28 16.38 -6.04 8.41
N LEU A 29 15.12 -6.15 8.04
CA LEU A 29 14.40 -5.08 7.35
C LEU A 29 14.13 -3.89 8.28
N ILE A 30 13.83 -4.15 9.55
CA ILE A 30 13.72 -3.12 10.60
C ILE A 30 15.08 -2.43 10.78
N GLN A 31 16.15 -3.20 10.96
CA GLN A 31 17.52 -2.67 11.14
C GLN A 31 18.01 -1.87 9.93
N GLY A 32 17.58 -2.24 8.72
CA GLY A 32 17.88 -1.50 7.49
C GLY A 32 17.19 -0.14 7.39
N GLY A 33 16.27 0.20 8.30
CA GLY A 33 15.57 1.49 8.33
C GLY A 33 14.54 1.67 7.22
N THR A 34 14.24 0.63 6.45
CA THR A 34 13.28 0.65 5.33
C THR A 34 11.85 0.86 5.81
N LEU A 35 11.51 0.35 7.00
CA LEU A 35 10.19 0.51 7.60
C LEU A 35 10.16 1.66 8.60
N MET A 36 9.57 2.79 8.21
CA MET A 36 9.46 3.98 9.08
C MET A 36 8.84 3.70 10.46
N TYR A 37 7.88 2.77 10.53
CA TYR A 37 7.19 2.40 11.77
C TYR A 37 7.47 0.95 12.19
N GLU A 38 8.51 0.33 11.64
CA GLU A 38 8.92 -1.06 11.95
C GLU A 38 7.78 -2.08 11.76
N ARG A 39 6.81 -1.76 10.90
CA ARG A 39 5.59 -2.57 10.65
C ARG A 39 5.32 -2.71 9.16
N VAL A 40 4.66 -3.82 8.84
CA VAL A 40 4.09 -4.10 7.52
C VAL A 40 2.57 -3.89 7.51
N PRO A 41 1.91 -3.68 6.35
CA PRO A 41 2.43 -3.78 4.98
C PRO A 41 3.36 -2.64 4.57
N MET A 42 4.28 -2.96 3.66
CA MET A 42 5.11 -2.01 2.92
C MET A 42 5.05 -2.34 1.43
N VAL A 43 5.00 -1.32 0.58
CA VAL A 43 5.04 -1.46 -0.88
C VAL A 43 6.15 -0.58 -1.43
N GLU A 44 7.08 -1.18 -2.16
CA GLU A 44 8.08 -0.46 -2.94
C GLU A 44 7.46 -0.05 -4.28
N MET A 45 7.28 1.25 -4.51
CA MET A 45 6.68 1.78 -5.74
C MET A 45 7.17 3.22 -5.99
N ASP A 46 7.45 3.56 -7.24
CA ASP A 46 7.88 4.90 -7.66
C ASP A 46 9.10 5.43 -6.89
N GLY A 47 10.04 4.54 -6.54
CA GLY A 47 11.23 4.86 -5.75
C GLY A 47 10.95 5.15 -4.26
N MET A 48 9.75 4.84 -3.77
CA MET A 48 9.34 5.03 -2.38
C MET A 48 9.04 3.71 -1.69
N ASN A 49 9.30 3.66 -0.38
CA ASN A 49 8.84 2.59 0.51
C ASN A 49 7.57 3.06 1.22
N LEU A 50 6.41 2.78 0.63
CA LEU A 50 5.12 3.21 1.16
C LEU A 50 4.72 2.28 2.32
N VAL A 51 4.55 2.85 3.51
CA VAL A 51 4.04 2.16 4.71
C VAL A 51 2.63 2.67 5.06
N GLU A 52 1.98 2.05 6.04
CA GLU A 52 0.58 2.31 6.44
C GLU A 52 -0.45 1.96 5.36
N SER A 53 -1.29 0.97 5.67
CA SER A 53 -2.24 0.38 4.69
C SER A 53 -3.11 1.43 3.98
N ARG A 54 -3.59 2.44 4.70
CA ARG A 54 -4.43 3.50 4.13
C ARG A 54 -3.64 4.46 3.24
N ALA A 55 -2.39 4.77 3.58
CA ALA A 55 -1.55 5.63 2.75
C ALA A 55 -1.23 4.94 1.42
N ILE A 56 -0.85 3.67 1.47
CA ILE A 56 -0.60 2.82 0.29
C ILE A 56 -1.83 2.79 -0.62
N LEU A 57 -3.01 2.44 -0.07
CA LEU A 57 -4.25 2.37 -0.85
C LEU A 57 -4.62 3.70 -1.50
N ARG A 58 -4.49 4.81 -0.76
CA ARG A 58 -4.78 6.15 -1.29
C ARG A 58 -3.84 6.53 -2.42
N TYR A 59 -2.55 6.21 -2.26
CA TYR A 59 -1.55 6.50 -3.28
C TYR A 59 -1.84 5.73 -4.57
N ILE A 60 -2.02 4.41 -4.47
CA ILE A 60 -2.33 3.55 -5.63
C ILE A 60 -3.64 3.99 -6.29
N ALA A 61 -4.70 4.20 -5.51
CA ALA A 61 -5.98 4.61 -6.06
C ALA A 61 -5.90 5.96 -6.77
N ALA A 62 -5.17 6.93 -6.21
CA ALA A 62 -4.99 8.24 -6.84
C ALA A 62 -4.16 8.12 -8.13
N LYS A 63 -3.05 7.38 -8.09
CA LYS A 63 -2.14 7.16 -9.23
C LYS A 63 -2.86 6.56 -10.42
N TYR A 64 -3.75 5.59 -10.19
CA TYR A 64 -4.47 4.88 -11.26
C TYR A 64 -5.90 5.41 -11.49
N GLY A 65 -6.25 6.59 -10.97
CA GLY A 65 -7.54 7.23 -11.25
C GLY A 65 -8.76 6.57 -10.60
N LEU A 66 -8.56 5.73 -9.58
CA LEU A 66 -9.58 4.98 -8.84
C LEU A 66 -10.01 5.67 -7.53
N TYR A 67 -9.63 6.93 -7.32
CA TYR A 67 -9.87 7.66 -6.07
C TYR A 67 -10.78 8.88 -6.23
N GLY A 68 -11.62 8.94 -7.26
CA GLY A 68 -12.48 10.10 -7.51
C GLY A 68 -11.71 11.30 -8.11
N ARG A 69 -12.43 12.15 -8.84
CA ARG A 69 -11.84 13.16 -9.76
C ARG A 69 -11.53 14.49 -9.10
N ASN A 70 -12.07 14.73 -7.91
CA ASN A 70 -11.92 15.99 -7.18
C ASN A 70 -12.00 15.74 -5.67
N LEU A 71 -11.65 16.77 -4.88
CA LEU A 71 -11.65 16.68 -3.41
C LEU A 71 -13.01 16.29 -2.83
N LYS A 72 -14.12 16.70 -3.46
CA LYS A 72 -15.47 16.36 -3.00
C LYS A 72 -15.75 14.86 -3.19
N GLU A 73 -15.43 14.31 -4.36
CA GLU A 73 -15.55 12.87 -4.63
C GLU A 73 -14.58 12.04 -3.78
N GLN A 74 -13.35 12.52 -3.55
CA GLN A 74 -12.37 11.88 -2.66
C GLN A 74 -12.83 11.84 -1.20
N ALA A 75 -13.51 12.91 -0.76
CA ALA A 75 -14.04 13.02 0.59
C ALA A 75 -15.36 12.24 0.78
N TRP A 76 -15.98 11.72 -0.30
CA TRP A 76 -17.23 10.97 -0.20
C TRP A 76 -17.03 9.69 0.62
N TYR A 77 -17.31 9.80 1.90
CA TYR A 77 -17.48 8.68 2.80
C TYR A 77 -18.86 8.04 2.52
N ARG A 78 -18.89 6.86 1.91
CA ARG A 78 -20.12 6.08 1.77
C ARG A 78 -20.51 5.57 3.16
N LYS A 79 -21.49 6.25 3.80
CA LYS A 79 -22.00 5.92 5.14
C LYS A 79 -22.92 4.69 5.20
N HIS A 80 -22.94 3.84 4.17
CA HIS A 80 -23.87 2.70 4.06
C HIS A 80 -23.13 1.42 3.66
N LEU A 81 -22.55 0.80 4.67
CA LEU A 81 -22.81 -0.59 5.05
C LEU A 81 -23.39 -0.58 6.46
#